data_AF-A0A2K9MHV0-F1
#
_entry.id   AF-A0A2K9MHV0-F1
#
_cell.length_a   1.000
_cell.length_b   1.000
_cell.length_c   1.000
_cell.angle_alpha   90.00
_cell.angle_beta   90.00
_cell.angle_gamma   90.00
#
_symmetry.space_group_name_H-M   'P 1'
#
loop_
_entity.id
_entity.type
_entity.pdbx_description
1 polymer ?
#
loop_
_entity_poly.entity_id
_entity_poly.type
_entity_poly.pdbx_seq_one_letter_code
_entity_poly.pdbx_strand_id
1 'polypeptide(L)'
;MVDSLTRQANWRRTNPRKYSAHLAVQRALNAGVLQKECCEVCGAASVDAHHDHYDQPLNVRWLCRRHHTRLHQFGEDMFPLFPRDPAD
;
A
#
# COMPACT_ATOMS: atom_id res chain seq x y z
N MET A 1 16.96 -15.69 22.99
CA MET A 1 16.59 -14.29 22.75
C MET A 1 15.30 -14.31 21.97
N VAL A 2 14.23 -13.68 22.48
CA VAL A 2 12.97 -13.64 21.73
C VAL A 2 13.17 -12.62 20.60
N ASP A 3 13.48 -13.11 19.40
CA ASP A 3 13.50 -12.28 18.19
C ASP A 3 12.05 -11.94 17.81
N SER A 4 11.39 -11.16 18.65
CA SER A 4 10.06 -10.61 18.38
C SER A 4 10.20 -9.47 17.38
N LEU A 5 10.49 -9.83 16.13
CA LEU A 5 10.42 -8.91 15.01
C LEU A 5 9.00 -8.34 14.96
N THR A 6 8.90 -7.01 14.82
CA THR A 6 7.59 -6.38 14.67
C THR A 6 6.85 -6.97 13.46
N ARG A 7 5.52 -7.01 13.51
CA ARG A 7 4.68 -7.47 12.39
C ARG A 7 5.09 -6.83 11.06
N GLN A 8 5.48 -5.56 11.10
CA GLN A 8 5.98 -4.83 9.92
C GLN A 8 7.33 -5.36 9.44
N ALA A 9 8.28 -5.62 10.35
CA ALA A 9 9.57 -6.20 9.99
C ALA A 9 9.42 -7.61 9.39
N ASN A 10 8.52 -8.43 9.95
CA ASN A 10 8.20 -9.75 9.40
C ASN A 10 7.60 -9.63 7.98
N TRP A 11 6.60 -8.75 7.79
CA TRP A 11 5.98 -8.55 6.48
C TRP A 11 6.98 -8.13 5.40
N ARG A 12 7.93 -7.24 5.72
CA ARG A 12 9.00 -6.82 4.77
C ARG A 12 9.88 -7.99 4.35
N ARG A 13 10.23 -8.89 5.28
CA ARG A 13 11.05 -10.08 5.01
C ARG A 13 10.33 -11.10 4.15
N THR A 14 9.04 -11.31 4.39
CA THR A 14 8.23 -12.28 3.64
C THR A 14 7.72 -11.73 2.30
N ASN A 15 7.76 -10.41 2.08
CA ASN A 15 7.25 -9.75 0.87
C ASN A 15 8.29 -8.81 0.21
N PRO A 16 9.49 -9.30 -0.15
CA PRO A 16 10.57 -8.43 -0.62
C PRO A 16 10.23 -7.69 -1.92
N ARG A 17 9.51 -8.33 -2.86
CA ARG A 17 9.07 -7.70 -4.11
C ARG A 17 8.09 -6.55 -3.87
N LYS A 18 7.08 -6.78 -3.01
CA LYS A 18 6.08 -5.77 -2.66
C LYS A 18 6.73 -4.61 -1.92
N TYR A 19 7.62 -4.91 -0.97
CA TYR A 19 8.39 -3.90 -0.26
C TYR A 19 9.29 -3.06 -1.17
N SER A 20 9.98 -3.69 -2.13
CA SER A 20 10.76 -3.02 -3.17
C SER A 20 9.91 -2.02 -3.97
N ALA A 21 8.72 -2.43 -4.42
CA ALA A 21 7.82 -1.56 -5.18
C ALA A 21 7.38 -0.34 -4.37
N HIS A 22 6.98 -0.54 -3.11
CA HIS A 22 6.64 0.58 -2.22
C HIS A 22 7.82 1.54 -2.02
N LEU A 23 9.04 1.02 -1.88
CA LEU A 23 10.23 1.86 -1.73
C LEU A 23 10.54 2.64 -3.02
N ALA A 24 10.33 2.05 -4.19
CA ALA A 24 10.49 2.72 -5.48
C ALA A 24 9.50 3.88 -5.64
N VAL A 25 8.23 3.70 -5.27
CA VAL A 25 7.23 4.78 -5.24
C VAL A 25 7.69 5.91 -4.31
N GLN A 26 8.10 5.58 -3.07
CA GLN A 26 8.58 6.59 -2.12
C GLN A 26 9.76 7.38 -2.67
N ARG A 27 10.74 6.71 -3.29
CA ARG A 27 11.88 7.36 -3.91
C ARG A 27 11.48 8.26 -5.07
N ALA A 28 10.58 7.80 -5.95
CA ALA A 28 10.12 8.58 -7.09
C ALA A 28 9.31 9.82 -6.67
N LEU A 29 8.49 9.70 -5.62
CA LEU A 29 7.79 10.84 -5.00
C LEU A 29 8.80 11.86 -4.44
N ASN A 30 9.79 11.41 -3.68
CA ASN A 30 10.81 12.29 -3.10
C ASN A 30 11.68 12.96 -4.17
N ALA A 31 11.93 12.28 -5.28
CA ALA A 31 12.68 12.81 -6.42
C ALA A 31 11.83 13.71 -7.33
N GLY A 32 10.52 13.82 -7.11
CA GLY A 32 9.60 14.56 -7.99
C GLY A 32 9.35 13.90 -9.35
N VAL A 33 9.86 12.68 -9.56
CA VAL A 33 9.65 11.87 -10.78
C VAL A 33 8.23 11.36 -10.85
N LEU A 34 7.65 11.04 -9.70
CA LEU A 34 6.25 10.65 -9.55
C LEU A 34 5.54 11.72 -8.73
N GLN A 35 4.32 12.05 -9.12
CA GLN A 35 3.46 12.96 -8.38
C GLN A 35 2.19 12.22 -7.97
N LYS A 36 1.68 12.54 -6.78
CA LYS A 36 0.39 12.00 -6.33
C LYS A 36 -0.73 12.66 -7.11
N GLU A 37 -1.63 11.87 -7.64
CA GLU A 37 -2.90 12.37 -8.17
C GLU A 37 -4.02 12.21 -7.15
N CYS A 38 -5.16 12.84 -7.42
CA CYS A 38 -6.37 12.61 -6.62
C CYS A 38 -6.88 11.18 -6.81
N CYS A 39 -7.73 10.74 -5.88
CA CYS A 39 -8.37 9.43 -6.01
C CYS A 39 -9.15 9.34 -7.31
N GLU A 40 -8.82 8.38 -8.18
CA GLU A 40 -9.46 8.24 -9.50
C GLU A 40 -10.98 7.97 -9.42
N VAL A 41 -11.48 7.49 -8.27
CA VAL A 41 -12.90 7.16 -8.07
C VAL A 41 -13.72 8.36 -7.54
N CYS A 42 -13.14 9.20 -6.68
CA CYS A 42 -13.90 10.26 -6.00
C CYS A 42 -13.20 11.61 -5.88
N GLY A 43 -12.02 11.78 -6.45
CA GLY A 43 -11.27 13.03 -6.45
C GLY A 43 -10.67 13.46 -5.10
N ALA A 44 -10.70 12.61 -4.08
CA ALA A 44 -10.10 12.95 -2.78
C ALA A 44 -8.57 13.08 -2.89
N ALA A 45 -8.00 14.14 -2.31
CA ALA A 45 -6.57 14.40 -2.37
C ALA A 45 -5.73 13.50 -1.45
N SER A 46 -6.33 12.96 -0.38
CA SER A 46 -5.65 12.00 0.51
C SER A 46 -5.70 10.61 -0.11
N VAL A 47 -4.56 10.19 -0.66
CA VAL A 47 -4.42 8.95 -1.43
C VAL A 47 -3.21 8.11 -1.03
N ASP A 48 -3.36 6.81 -1.24
CA ASP A 48 -2.31 5.81 -1.24
C ASP A 48 -2.05 5.34 -2.68
N ALA A 49 -0.82 4.87 -2.94
CA ALA A 49 -0.47 4.20 -4.18
C ALA A 49 -0.95 2.73 -4.11
N HIS A 50 -1.85 2.36 -5.02
CA HIS A 50 -2.27 0.99 -5.24
C HIS A 50 -1.45 0.38 -6.38
N HIS A 51 -0.96 -0.84 -6.18
CA HIS A 51 -0.21 -1.59 -7.19
C HIS A 51 -1.08 -2.71 -7.74
N ASP A 52 -1.52 -2.62 -9.00
CA ASP A 52 -2.12 -3.79 -9.67
C ASP A 52 -1.04 -4.83 -10.05
N HIS A 53 0.18 -4.35 -10.34
CA HIS A 53 1.31 -5.16 -10.78
C HIS A 53 2.61 -4.74 -10.08
N TYR A 54 3.08 -5.55 -9.14
CA TYR A 54 4.26 -5.25 -8.32
C TYR A 54 5.62 -5.31 -9.05
N ASP A 55 5.65 -5.84 -10.28
CA ASP A 55 6.80 -5.82 -11.18
C ASP A 55 6.94 -4.48 -11.95
N GLN A 56 5.90 -3.64 -11.92
CA GLN A 56 5.89 -2.30 -12.49
C GLN A 56 5.73 -1.26 -11.37
N PRO A 57 6.77 -1.01 -10.56
CA PRO A 57 6.61 -0.37 -9.26
C PRO A 57 6.17 1.09 -9.33
N LEU A 58 6.35 1.79 -10.45
CA LEU A 58 5.90 3.18 -10.63
C LEU A 58 4.55 3.27 -11.35
N ASN A 59 4.04 2.16 -11.88
CA ASN A 59 2.70 2.08 -12.46
C ASN A 59 1.70 1.82 -11.33
N VAL A 60 1.23 2.91 -10.72
CA VAL A 60 0.34 2.86 -9.56
C VAL A 60 -0.93 3.65 -9.83
N ARG A 61 -2.02 3.21 -9.21
CA ARG A 61 -3.27 3.97 -9.15
C ARG A 61 -3.33 4.76 -7.86
N TRP A 62 -3.87 5.95 -7.92
CA TRP A 62 -4.09 6.78 -6.74
C TRP A 62 -5.48 6.55 -6.19
N LEU A 63 -5.56 5.99 -4.99
CA LEU A 63 -6.83 5.65 -4.35
C LEU A 63 -6.86 6.20 -2.92
N CYS A 64 -7.98 6.81 -2.54
CA CYS A 64 -8.20 7.11 -1.13
C CYS A 64 -8.37 5.80 -0.35
N ARG A 65 -8.09 5.83 0.96
CA ARG A 65 -8.16 4.66 1.85
C ARG A 65 -9.42 3.81 1.64
N ARG A 66 -10.58 4.45 1.48
CA ARG A 66 -11.87 3.78 1.28
C ARG A 66 -11.91 2.97 -0.01
N HIS A 67 -11.53 3.55 -1.14
CA HIS A 67 -11.55 2.85 -2.43
C HIS A 67 -10.40 1.85 -2.54
N HIS A 68 -9.26 2.15 -1.92
CA HIS A 68 -8.13 1.24 -1.84
C HIS A 68 -8.51 -0.06 -1.12
N THR A 69 -9.07 0.03 0.10
CA THR A 69 -9.53 -1.16 0.84
C THR A 69 -10.67 -1.89 0.11
N ARG A 70 -11.60 -1.15 -0.50
CA ARG A 70 -12.69 -1.77 -1.27
C ARG A 70 -12.14 -2.61 -2.42
N LEU A 71 -11.16 -2.08 -3.16
CA LEU A 71 -10.52 -2.82 -4.25
C LEU A 71 -9.84 -4.10 -3.72
N HIS A 72 -9.10 -3.98 -2.61
CA HIS A 72 -8.44 -5.11 -1.95
C HIS A 72 -9.37 -6.18 -1.39
N GLN A 73 -10.56 -5.78 -0.93
CA GLN A 73 -11.59 -6.73 -0.49
C GLN A 73 -12.03 -7.67 -1.62
N PHE A 74 -11.85 -7.26 -2.88
CA PHE A 74 -12.18 -8.05 -4.07
C PHE A 74 -10.94 -8.57 -4.82
N GLY A 75 -9.71 -8.30 -4.36
CA GLY A 75 -8.46 -8.80 -4.98
C GLY A 75 -7.19 -8.04 -4.56
N GLU A 76 -6.35 -8.70 -3.76
CA GLU A 76 -4.94 -8.45 -3.37
C GLU A 76 -4.38 -7.02 -3.16
N ASP A 77 -4.13 -6.67 -1.89
CA ASP A 77 -2.82 -6.41 -1.22
C ASP A 77 -2.78 -5.37 -0.07
N MET A 78 -1.88 -5.58 0.89
CA MET A 78 -1.34 -4.58 1.83
C MET A 78 -2.29 -3.67 2.64
N PHE A 79 -3.33 -4.26 3.23
CA PHE A 79 -3.72 -4.16 4.65
C PHE A 79 -5.20 -4.54 4.72
N PRO A 80 -5.56 -5.78 5.12
CA PRO A 80 -6.84 -5.94 5.77
C PRO A 80 -6.77 -5.06 7.02
N LEU A 81 -7.48 -3.93 7.00
CA LEU A 81 -8.12 -3.49 8.22
C LEU A 81 -9.03 -4.65 8.59
N PHE A 82 -8.52 -5.62 9.35
CA PHE A 82 -9.43 -6.55 9.98
C PHE A 82 -10.42 -5.71 10.80
N PRO A 83 -11.70 -6.10 10.79
CA PRO A 83 -12.73 -5.39 11.53
C PRO A 83 -12.30 -5.33 12.99
N ARG A 84 -12.63 -4.22 13.67
CA ARG A 84 -12.52 -4.14 15.12
C ARG A 84 -13.21 -5.39 15.66
N ASP A 85 -12.50 -6.24 16.39
CA ASP A 85 -13.17 -7.23 17.24
C ASP A 85 -14.05 -6.44 18.21
N PRO A 86 -15.38 -6.66 18.25
CA PRO A 86 -16.22 -6.07 19.28
C PRO A 86 -16.13 -6.96 20.53
N ALA A 87 -14.94 -7.06 21.14
CA ALA A 87 -14.72 -7.69 22.45
C ALA A 87 -13.28 -7.50 22.94
N ASP A 88 -12.91 -6.28 23.34
CA ASP A 88 -12.02 -5.97 24.48
C ASP A 88 -12.23 -4.49 24.88
#